data_AF-A0A855N5X3-F1
#
_entry.id   AF-A0A855N5X3-F1
#
_cell.length_a   1.000
_cell.length_b   1.000
_cell.length_c   1.000
_cell.angle_alpha   90.00
_cell.angle_beta   90.00
_cell.angle_gamma   90.00
#
_symmetry.space_group_name_H-M   'P 1'
#
loop_
_entity.id
_entity.type
_entity.pdbx_description
1 polymer ?
#
loop_
_entity_poly.entity_id
_entity_poly.type
_entity_poly.pdbx_seq_one_letter_code
_entity_poly.pdbx_strand_id
1 'polypeptide(L)'
;MGEVKMITNDDLLKEVSLKELTELSDFEGIKEINQDIIDDALSECIAFISSYIKIPKNPTPLLKDITAKLVIIELKRRNNFPKEALNEQEERLTNLLLKMANKKIPTEIKDEYMTPKLVSRAFRHTGARMDLKDFNG
;
A
#
# COMPACT_ATOMS: atom_id res chain seq x y z
N MET A 1 -11.87 -23.63 -7.27
CA MET A 1 -11.47 -22.33 -7.84
C MET A 1 -11.13 -21.47 -6.64
N GLY A 2 -9.85 -21.27 -6.34
CA GLY A 2 -9.45 -20.56 -5.12
C GLY A 2 -9.84 -19.09 -5.21
N GLU A 3 -10.42 -18.53 -4.17
CA GLU A 3 -10.62 -17.09 -4.06
C GLU A 3 -9.26 -16.40 -4.13
N VAL A 4 -9.13 -15.45 -5.06
CA VAL A 4 -7.95 -14.60 -5.13
C VAL A 4 -8.04 -13.60 -3.99
N LYS A 5 -7.43 -13.93 -2.84
CA LYS A 5 -7.27 -12.99 -1.73
C LYS A 5 -6.38 -11.83 -2.16
N MET A 6 -6.77 -10.61 -1.80
CA MET A 6 -6.07 -9.38 -2.17
C MET A 6 -4.62 -9.36 -1.66
N ILE A 7 -4.39 -9.96 -0.50
CA ILE A 7 -3.09 -10.14 0.17
C ILE A 7 -3.01 -11.55 0.78
N THR A 8 -1.80 -11.95 1.16
CA THR A 8 -1.48 -13.22 1.83
C THR A 8 -0.81 -13.00 3.18
N ASN A 9 -0.60 -14.06 3.97
CA ASN A 9 0.17 -13.94 5.22
C ASN A 9 1.61 -13.46 4.96
N ASP A 10 2.22 -13.83 3.83
CA ASP A 10 3.55 -13.31 3.45
C ASP A 10 3.55 -11.80 3.24
N ASP A 11 2.42 -11.21 2.84
CA ASP A 11 2.29 -9.76 2.74
C ASP A 11 2.17 -9.10 4.12
N LEU A 12 1.47 -9.74 5.06
CA LEU A 12 1.38 -9.28 6.46
C LEU A 12 2.73 -9.41 7.18
N LEU A 13 3.49 -10.47 6.91
CA LEU A 13 4.81 -10.71 7.50
C LEU A 13 5.90 -9.73 7.01
N LYS A 14 5.63 -8.93 5.98
CA LYS A 14 6.49 -7.79 5.61
C LYS A 14 6.29 -6.59 6.54
N GLU A 15 5.17 -6.53 7.24
CA GLU A 15 4.77 -5.43 8.12
C GLU A 15 5.09 -5.70 9.59
N VAL A 16 4.98 -6.95 10.01
CA VAL A 16 5.17 -7.39 11.39
C VAL A 16 5.91 -8.73 11.43
N SER A 17 6.52 -9.04 12.57
CA SER A 17 7.14 -10.36 12.77
C SER A 17 6.10 -11.48 12.83
N LEU A 18 6.52 -12.73 12.58
CA LEU A 18 5.66 -13.91 12.77
C LEU A 18 5.06 -13.97 14.17
N LYS A 19 5.88 -13.68 15.19
CA LYS A 19 5.44 -13.65 16.59
C LYS A 19 4.33 -12.63 16.80
N GLU A 20 4.53 -11.41 16.31
CA GLU A 20 3.54 -10.33 16.43
C GLU A 20 2.26 -10.67 15.65
N LEU A 21 2.36 -11.23 14.44
CA LEU A 21 1.18 -11.65 13.68
C LEU A 21 0.38 -12.75 14.40
N THR A 22 1.08 -13.74 14.98
CA THR A 22 0.45 -14.76 15.83
C THR A 22 -0.28 -14.10 17.00
N GLU A 23 0.40 -13.28 17.79
CA GLU A 23 -0.17 -12.59 18.96
C GLU A 23 -1.37 -11.71 18.60
N LEU A 24 -1.33 -11.04 17.46
CA LEU A 24 -2.41 -10.18 16.99
C LEU A 24 -3.64 -10.95 16.49
N SER A 25 -3.46 -12.17 16.01
CA SER A 25 -4.55 -13.01 15.51
C SER A 25 -5.12 -13.99 16.56
N ASP A 26 -4.35 -14.27 17.61
CA ASP A 26 -4.66 -15.31 18.61
C ASP A 26 -5.34 -14.74 19.86
N PHE A 27 -6.67 -14.59 19.81
CA PHE A 27 -7.45 -14.16 20.97
C PHE A 27 -7.66 -15.25 22.03
N GLU A 28 -7.48 -16.53 21.66
CA GLU A 28 -7.72 -17.69 22.52
C GLU A 28 -6.44 -18.19 23.23
N GLY A 29 -5.28 -17.65 22.87
CA GLY A 29 -3.98 -18.02 23.46
C GLY A 29 -3.44 -19.38 23.00
N ILE A 30 -3.85 -19.85 21.82
CA ILE A 30 -3.42 -21.14 21.23
C ILE A 30 -2.01 -21.10 20.64
N LYS A 31 -1.41 -19.91 20.50
CA LYS A 31 -0.07 -19.62 19.97
C LYS A 31 0.14 -20.00 18.51
N GLU A 32 -0.95 -20.01 17.73
CA GLU A 32 -0.94 -20.25 16.29
C GLU A 32 -1.63 -19.09 15.58
N ILE A 33 -1.30 -18.87 14.30
CA ILE A 33 -2.00 -17.87 13.50
C ILE A 33 -3.45 -18.31 13.34
N ASN A 34 -4.38 -17.46 13.76
CA ASN A 34 -5.80 -17.66 13.51
C ASN A 34 -6.20 -17.01 12.18
N GLN A 35 -6.38 -17.82 11.14
CA GLN A 35 -6.69 -17.31 9.80
C GLN A 35 -8.09 -16.70 9.72
N ASP A 36 -9.06 -17.18 10.49
CA ASP A 36 -10.43 -16.66 10.46
C ASP A 36 -10.47 -15.21 10.94
N ILE A 37 -9.70 -14.89 11.99
CA ILE A 37 -9.53 -13.53 12.49
C ILE A 37 -8.87 -12.62 11.47
N ILE A 38 -7.85 -13.11 10.76
CA ILE A 38 -7.16 -12.36 9.68
C ILE A 38 -8.13 -12.11 8.52
N ASP A 39 -8.90 -13.13 8.13
CA ASP A 39 -9.85 -13.05 7.02
C ASP A 39 -11.00 -12.07 7.33
N ASP A 40 -11.49 -12.05 8.57
CA ASP A 40 -12.47 -11.08 9.03
C ASP A 40 -11.92 -9.64 8.99
N ALA A 41 -10.70 -9.42 9.50
CA ALA A 41 -10.05 -8.12 9.45
C ALA A 41 -9.78 -7.67 8.00
N LEU A 42 -9.38 -8.60 7.12
CA LEU A 42 -9.20 -8.35 5.69
C LEU A 42 -10.52 -7.97 5.02
N SER A 43 -11.62 -8.64 5.35
CA SER A 43 -12.95 -8.34 4.81
C SER A 43 -13.39 -6.92 5.14
N GLU A 44 -13.22 -6.50 6.40
CA GLU A 44 -13.52 -5.13 6.85
C GLU A 44 -12.63 -4.09 6.14
N CYS A 45 -11.34 -4.39 6.00
CA CYS A 45 -10.40 -3.52 5.31
C CYS A 45 -10.74 -3.40 3.81
N ILE A 46 -11.14 -4.50 3.16
CA ILE A 46 -11.62 -4.48 1.76
C ILE A 46 -12.88 -3.63 1.65
N ALA A 47 -13.83 -3.74 2.58
CA ALA A 47 -15.04 -2.90 2.59
C ALA A 47 -14.68 -1.41 2.76
N PHE A 48 -13.75 -1.09 3.65
CA PHE A 48 -13.25 0.27 3.84
C PHE A 48 -12.60 0.82 2.57
N ILE A 49 -11.66 0.09 1.96
CA ILE A 49 -11.01 0.48 0.69
C ILE A 49 -12.05 0.66 -0.42
N SER A 50 -13.06 -0.22 -0.46
CA SER A 50 -14.14 -0.19 -1.46
C SER A 50 -15.01 1.07 -1.38
N SER A 51 -15.00 1.78 -0.25
CA SER A 51 -15.65 3.10 -0.13
C SER A 51 -14.91 4.22 -0.89
N TYR A 52 -13.62 4.04 -1.19
CA TYR A 52 -12.80 4.99 -1.94
C TYR A 52 -12.64 4.61 -3.41
N ILE A 53 -12.40 3.32 -3.68
CA ILE A 53 -12.05 2.82 -5.01
C ILE A 53 -12.74 1.50 -5.31
N LYS A 54 -12.99 1.22 -6.60
CA LYS A 54 -13.33 -0.14 -7.03
C LYS A 54 -12.10 -1.03 -6.94
N ILE A 55 -12.20 -2.15 -6.21
CA ILE A 55 -11.10 -3.12 -6.11
C ILE A 55 -10.82 -3.73 -7.49
N PRO A 56 -9.60 -3.60 -8.02
CA PRO A 56 -9.23 -4.13 -9.33
C PRO A 56 -8.91 -5.63 -9.26
N LYS A 57 -8.91 -6.30 -10.41
CA LYS A 57 -8.54 -7.73 -10.49
C LYS A 57 -7.04 -7.94 -10.31
N ASN A 58 -6.23 -6.99 -10.79
CA ASN A 58 -4.78 -7.02 -10.68
C ASN A 58 -4.26 -5.79 -9.89
N PRO A 59 -4.42 -5.76 -8.56
CA PRO A 59 -4.05 -4.59 -7.76
C PRO A 59 -2.56 -4.27 -7.84
N THR A 60 -2.23 -2.98 -7.82
CA THR A 60 -0.83 -2.53 -7.75
C THR A 60 -0.17 -3.01 -6.45
N PRO A 61 1.17 -3.16 -6.42
CA PRO A 61 1.89 -3.52 -5.20
C PRO A 61 1.62 -2.53 -4.06
N LEU A 62 1.47 -1.23 -4.38
CA LEU A 62 1.11 -0.21 -3.41
C LEU A 62 -0.29 -0.43 -2.82
N LEU A 63 -1.28 -0.83 -3.63
CA LEU A 63 -2.61 -1.11 -3.12
C LEU A 63 -2.62 -2.36 -2.22
N LYS A 64 -1.81 -3.38 -2.55
CA LYS A 64 -1.60 -4.54 -1.65
C LYS A 64 -0.93 -4.13 -0.34
N ASP A 65 0.10 -3.31 -0.39
CA ASP A 65 0.81 -2.77 0.77
C ASP A 65 -0.13 -1.96 1.69
N ILE A 66 -0.94 -1.06 1.12
CA ILE A 66 -1.98 -0.33 1.86
C ILE A 66 -2.94 -1.31 2.55
N THR A 67 -3.37 -2.36 1.84
CA THR A 67 -4.30 -3.36 2.39
C THR A 67 -3.67 -4.11 3.57
N ALA A 68 -2.42 -4.58 3.42
CA ALA A 68 -1.70 -5.27 4.49
C ALA A 68 -1.56 -4.39 5.74
N LYS A 69 -1.15 -3.12 5.57
CA LYS A 69 -1.03 -2.17 6.68
C LYS A 69 -2.36 -1.89 7.36
N LEU A 70 -3.45 -1.71 6.61
CA LEU A 70 -4.79 -1.54 7.19
C LEU A 70 -5.23 -2.77 7.99
N VAL A 71 -4.96 -3.98 7.48
CA VAL A 71 -5.26 -5.22 8.22
C VAL A 71 -4.48 -5.29 9.54
N ILE A 72 -3.18 -4.98 9.53
CA ILE A 72 -2.39 -4.92 10.77
C ILE A 72 -2.94 -3.86 11.75
N ILE A 73 -3.37 -2.70 11.26
CA ILE A 73 -4.01 -1.67 12.09
C ILE A 73 -5.30 -2.18 12.70
N GLU A 74 -6.16 -2.87 11.93
CA GLU A 74 -7.41 -3.44 12.42
C GLU A 74 -7.16 -4.53 13.47
N LEU A 75 -6.21 -5.43 13.24
CA LEU A 75 -5.81 -6.42 14.23
C LEU A 75 -5.27 -5.77 15.52
N LYS A 76 -4.44 -4.73 15.42
CA LYS A 76 -3.97 -3.94 16.57
C LYS A 76 -5.12 -3.26 17.31
N ARG A 77 -6.10 -2.73 16.58
CA ARG A 77 -7.31 -2.11 17.14
C ARG A 77 -8.13 -3.12 17.94
N ARG A 78 -8.34 -4.33 17.42
CA ARG A 78 -9.01 -5.44 18.14
C ARG A 78 -8.26 -5.87 19.40
N ASN A 79 -6.92 -5.73 19.39
CA ASN A 79 -6.06 -5.95 20.55
C ASN A 79 -5.91 -4.73 21.48
N ASN A 80 -6.78 -3.72 21.36
CA ASN A 80 -6.82 -2.54 22.22
C ASN A 80 -5.53 -1.70 22.23
N PHE A 81 -4.78 -1.67 21.12
CA PHE A 81 -3.66 -0.75 20.99
C PHE A 81 -4.13 0.72 21.07
N PRO A 82 -3.30 1.64 21.58
CA PRO A 82 -3.66 3.06 21.69
C PRO A 82 -4.06 3.65 20.33
N LYS A 83 -5.24 4.27 20.28
CA LYS A 83 -5.81 4.81 19.03
C LYS A 83 -4.91 5.86 18.40
N GLU A 84 -4.28 6.69 19.21
CA GLU A 84 -3.40 7.78 18.78
C GLU A 84 -2.23 7.24 17.94
N ALA A 85 -1.68 6.08 18.30
CA ALA A 85 -0.59 5.45 17.57
C ALA A 85 -1.02 4.86 16.22
N LEU A 86 -2.30 4.53 16.07
CA LEU A 86 -2.88 3.95 14.86
C LEU A 86 -3.39 5.03 13.89
N ASN A 87 -3.96 6.11 14.43
CA ASN A 87 -4.60 7.18 13.65
C ASN A 87 -3.66 7.83 12.64
N GLU A 88 -2.41 8.10 13.00
CA GLU A 88 -1.45 8.73 12.08
C GLU A 88 -1.17 7.82 10.87
N GLN A 89 -1.06 6.50 11.09
CA GLN A 89 -0.83 5.55 10.01
C GLN A 89 -2.07 5.42 9.13
N GLU A 90 -3.25 5.31 9.74
CA GLU A 90 -4.52 5.23 9.05
C GLU A 90 -4.81 6.47 8.20
N GLU A 91 -4.48 7.67 8.69
CA GLU A 91 -4.61 8.93 7.94
C GLU A 91 -3.69 8.95 6.71
N ARG A 92 -2.43 8.50 6.86
CA ARG A 92 -1.50 8.40 5.73
C ARG A 92 -2.01 7.44 4.64
N LEU A 93 -2.55 6.29 5.05
CA LEU A 93 -3.11 5.29 4.13
C LEU A 93 -4.38 5.80 3.45
N THR A 94 -5.25 6.47 4.21
CA THR A 94 -6.46 7.12 3.70
C THR A 94 -6.13 8.19 2.66
N ASN A 95 -5.09 8.99 2.89
CA ASN A 95 -4.62 9.99 1.94
C ASN A 95 -4.12 9.36 0.62
N LEU A 96 -3.51 8.17 0.67
CA LEU A 96 -3.13 7.42 -0.53
C LEU A 96 -4.36 6.89 -1.27
N LEU A 97 -5.34 6.35 -0.54
CA LEU A 97 -6.62 5.90 -1.12
C LEU A 97 -7.39 7.05 -1.79
N LEU A 98 -7.40 8.24 -1.18
CA LEU A 98 -7.98 9.44 -1.80
C LEU A 98 -7.24 9.82 -3.09
N LYS A 99 -5.92 9.73 -3.13
CA LYS A 99 -5.15 9.97 -4.37
C LYS A 99 -5.47 8.92 -5.43
N MET A 100 -5.69 7.67 -5.05
CA MET A 100 -6.12 6.59 -5.94
C MET A 100 -7.53 6.81 -6.47
N ALA A 101 -8.48 7.20 -5.62
CA ALA A 101 -9.85 7.55 -6.00
C ALA A 101 -9.89 8.71 -7.01
N ASN A 102 -9.01 9.70 -6.81
CA ASN A 102 -8.82 10.81 -7.74
C ASN A 102 -7.96 10.46 -8.97
N LYS A 103 -7.62 9.18 -9.19
CA LYS A 103 -6.84 8.68 -10.32
C LYS A 103 -5.44 9.30 -10.45
N LYS A 104 -4.91 9.89 -9.38
CA LYS A 104 -3.54 10.43 -9.32
C LYS A 104 -2.51 9.31 -9.13
N ILE A 105 -2.93 8.20 -8.51
CA ILE A 105 -2.14 6.99 -8.32
C ILE A 105 -2.92 5.82 -8.95
N PRO A 106 -2.28 4.96 -9.75
CA PRO A 106 -2.95 3.81 -10.34
C PRO A 106 -3.28 2.74 -9.29
N THR A 107 -4.47 2.15 -9.40
CA THR A 107 -4.94 1.06 -8.54
C THR A 107 -4.69 -0.31 -9.15
N GLU A 108 -4.64 -0.40 -10.48
CA GLU A 108 -4.48 -1.65 -11.24
C GLU A 108 -3.19 -1.63 -12.07
N ILE A 109 -2.50 -2.76 -12.12
CA ILE A 109 -1.41 -2.98 -13.08
C ILE A 109 -2.07 -3.25 -14.43
N LYS A 110 -1.86 -2.35 -15.39
CA LYS A 110 -2.26 -2.56 -16.77
C LYS A 110 -1.11 -3.18 -17.55
N ASP A 111 -1.38 -4.24 -18.31
CA ASP A 111 -0.44 -4.85 -19.27
C ASP A 111 -0.19 -3.97 -20.50
N GLU A 112 -0.66 -2.73 -20.50
CA GLU A 112 -0.33 -1.77 -21.54
C GLU A 112 1.18 -1.52 -21.46
N TYR A 113 1.92 -2.16 -22.38
CA TYR A 113 3.27 -1.77 -22.77
C TYR A 113 3.34 -0.27 -22.69
N MET A 114 4.04 0.25 -21.68
CA MET A 114 4.20 1.67 -21.48
C MET A 114 5.10 2.14 -22.62
N THR A 115 4.52 2.31 -23.82
CA THR A 115 5.20 2.97 -24.93
C THR A 115 5.70 4.26 -24.34
N PRO A 116 7.02 4.48 -24.28
CA PRO A 116 7.56 5.66 -23.64
C PRO A 116 6.89 6.86 -24.28
N LYS A 117 6.06 7.58 -23.53
CA LYS A 117 5.54 8.84 -24.03
C LYS A 117 6.76 9.71 -24.20
N LEU A 118 7.02 10.14 -25.43
CA LEU A 118 7.95 11.22 -25.76
C LEU A 118 7.42 12.52 -25.13
N VAL A 119 7.41 12.59 -23.81
CA VAL A 119 7.30 13.85 -23.09
C VAL A 119 8.64 14.52 -23.36
N SER A 120 8.59 15.69 -24.03
CA SER A 120 9.76 16.44 -24.45
C SER A 120 10.87 16.36 -23.41
N ARG A 121 12.05 15.88 -23.82
CA ARG A 121 13.23 15.64 -22.98
C ARG A 121 13.31 16.64 -21.82
N ALA A 122 13.20 16.16 -20.58
CA ALA A 122 13.41 16.95 -19.37
C ALA A 122 14.79 17.65 -19.35
N PHE A 123 15.72 17.16 -20.17
CA PHE A 123 17.00 17.79 -20.46
C PHE A 123 16.98 18.43 -21.85
N ARG A 124 16.38 19.62 -21.95
CA ARG A 124 16.78 20.58 -22.99
C ARG A 124 18.10 21.17 -22.54
N HIS A 125 19.23 20.57 -22.93
CA HIS A 125 20.46 21.34 -23.02
C HIS A 125 20.22 22.42 -24.08
N THR A 126 19.90 23.63 -23.65
CA THR A 126 20.01 24.80 -24.51
C THR A 126 21.48 24.88 -24.89
N GLY A 127 21.80 24.59 -26.16
CA GLY A 127 23.15 24.58 -26.70
C GLY A 127 23.82 25.96 -26.76
N ALA A 128 23.58 26.82 -25.78
CA ALA A 128 24.42 27.98 -25.54
C ALA A 128 25.78 27.43 -25.09
N ARG A 129 26.78 27.53 -25.98
CA ARG A 129 28.18 27.30 -25.63
C ARG A 129 28.50 28.19 -24.44
N MET A 130 28.92 27.58 -23.33
CA MET A 130 29.50 28.30 -22.21
C MET A 130 30.79 28.95 -22.71
N ASP A 131 30.81 30.28 -22.84
CA ASP A 131 32.03 31.01 -23.22
C ASP A 131 32.90 31.14 -21.97
N LEU A 132 34.00 30.38 -21.93
CA LEU A 132 34.91 30.30 -20.79
C LEU A 132 36.07 31.30 -20.88
N LYS A 133 35.98 32.31 -21.75
CA LYS A 133 37.05 33.29 -21.99
C LYS A 133 37.44 34.10 -20.75
N ASP A 134 36.55 34.18 -19.76
CA ASP A 134 36.79 34.96 -18.55
C ASP A 134 37.16 34.09 -17.34
N PHE A 135 37.38 32.78 -17.52
CA PHE A 135 37.63 31.86 -16.39
C PHE A 135 39.10 31.69 -15.98
N ASN A 136 40.04 32.36 -16.64
CA ASN A 136 41.43 32.44 -16.20
C ASN A 136 41.84 33.92 -16.08
N GLY A 137 41.60 34.49 -14.90
CA GLY A 137 42.37 35.63 -14.38
C GLY A 137 43.55 35.13 -13.59
#